data_AF-A0A1J5RVL6-F1
#
_entry.id   AF-A0A1J5RVL6-F1
#
_cell.length_a   1.000
_cell.length_b   1.000
_cell.length_c   1.000
_cell.angle_alpha   90.00
_cell.angle_beta   90.00
_cell.angle_gamma   90.00
#
_symmetry.space_group_name_H-M   'P 1'
#
loop_
_entity.id
_entity.type
_entity.pdbx_description
1 polymer ?
#
loop_
_entity_poly.entity_id
_entity_poly.type
_entity_poly.pdbx_seq_one_letter_code
_entity_poly.pdbx_strand_id
1 'polypeptide(L)'
;MQGEDFLLKDTHGLELEIERHCVGLKLDCSDEYQVHQFVGEMLQNMEQLKDAAGRGDRSARAKVELFGMAVLMHKANVKAFGPGYIANIDVLAKQESAWVAIAKAMWSEIEGRNLDNE
;
A
#
# COMPACT_ATOMS: atom_id res chain seq x y z
N MET A 1 12.77 -24.82 -8.91
CA MET A 1 12.91 -23.97 -7.70
C MET A 1 13.62 -22.67 -8.06
N GLN A 2 13.04 -21.89 -9.00
CA GLN A 2 13.61 -20.63 -9.53
C GLN A 2 12.58 -19.48 -9.56
N GLY A 3 11.31 -19.75 -9.20
CA GLY A 3 10.23 -18.75 -9.25
C GLY A 3 10.02 -17.97 -7.95
N GLU A 4 10.22 -18.62 -6.79
CA GLU A 4 10.03 -17.99 -5.48
C GLU A 4 11.12 -16.95 -5.18
N ASP A 5 12.38 -17.26 -5.50
CA ASP A 5 13.52 -16.37 -5.30
C ASP A 5 13.47 -15.09 -6.18
N PHE A 6 12.83 -15.17 -7.36
CA PHE A 6 12.63 -14.02 -8.24
C PHE A 6 11.52 -13.10 -7.70
N LEU A 7 10.39 -13.68 -7.28
CA LEU A 7 9.29 -12.94 -6.64
C LEU A 7 9.75 -12.26 -5.34
N LEU A 8 10.58 -12.93 -4.53
CA LEU A 8 11.11 -12.38 -3.26
C LEU A 8 12.17 -11.28 -3.47
N LYS A 9 12.98 -11.36 -4.52
CA LYS A 9 13.91 -10.26 -4.87
C LYS A 9 13.18 -9.02 -5.38
N ASP A 10 12.14 -9.21 -6.18
CA ASP A 10 11.34 -8.10 -6.70
C ASP A 10 10.51 -7.42 -5.61
N THR A 11 10.02 -8.17 -4.60
CA THR A 11 9.27 -7.57 -3.48
C THR A 11 10.14 -6.72 -2.57
N HIS A 12 11.41 -7.08 -2.33
CA HIS A 12 12.29 -6.24 -1.52
C HIS A 12 12.61 -4.90 -2.18
N GLY A 13 12.82 -4.89 -3.51
CA GLY A 13 12.98 -3.64 -4.26
C GLY A 13 11.73 -2.75 -4.20
N LEU A 14 10.54 -3.38 -4.27
CA LEU A 14 9.27 -2.69 -4.13
C LEU A 14 9.05 -2.11 -2.72
N GLU A 15 9.41 -2.87 -1.68
CA GLU A 15 9.36 -2.42 -0.28
C GLU A 15 10.21 -1.17 -0.05
N LEU A 16 11.45 -1.16 -0.52
CA LEU A 16 12.33 0.01 -0.43
C LEU A 16 11.77 1.22 -1.19
N GLU A 17 11.13 1.00 -2.34
CA GLU A 17 10.55 2.09 -3.12
C GLU A 17 9.30 2.67 -2.45
N ILE A 18 8.50 1.82 -1.79
CA ILE A 18 7.39 2.25 -0.93
C ILE A 18 7.92 3.14 0.21
N GLU A 19 8.96 2.69 0.93
CA GLU A 19 9.56 3.47 2.02
C GLU A 19 10.05 4.85 1.54
N ARG A 20 10.71 4.92 0.38
CA ARG A 20 11.17 6.19 -0.21
C ARG A 20 10.02 7.13 -0.53
N HIS A 21 8.90 6.60 -1.04
CA HIS A 21 7.71 7.41 -1.31
C HIS A 21 7.08 7.93 -0.02
N CYS A 22 7.02 7.12 1.04
CA CYS A 22 6.54 7.56 2.35
C CYS A 22 7.40 8.72 2.87
N VAL A 23 8.73 8.61 2.79
CA VAL A 23 9.66 9.69 3.15
C VAL A 23 9.42 10.95 2.30
N GLY A 24 9.29 10.80 0.98
CA GLY A 24 9.04 11.91 0.06
C GLY A 24 7.72 12.64 0.33
N LEU A 25 6.70 11.91 0.77
CA LEU A 25 5.40 12.45 1.16
C LEU A 25 5.33 12.94 2.61
N LYS A 26 6.40 12.72 3.41
CA LYS A 26 6.41 12.92 4.87
C LYS A 26 5.30 12.13 5.58
N LEU A 27 4.99 10.95 5.05
CA LEU A 27 4.04 10.02 5.66
C LEU A 27 4.78 9.19 6.71
N ASP A 28 4.47 9.39 7.99
CA ASP A 28 4.96 8.53 9.05
C ASP A 28 4.15 7.22 9.07
N CYS A 29 4.76 6.14 8.58
CA CYS A 29 4.09 4.83 8.54
C CYS A 29 3.98 4.13 9.89
N SER A 30 4.59 4.67 10.95
CA SER A 30 4.36 4.22 12.32
C SER A 30 3.15 4.89 12.97
N ASP A 31 2.69 6.02 12.41
CA ASP A 31 1.49 6.73 12.84
C ASP A 31 0.27 6.20 12.09
N GLU A 32 -0.47 5.29 12.75
CA GLU A 32 -1.68 4.69 12.19
C GLU A 32 -2.68 5.74 11.68
N TYR A 33 -2.85 6.86 12.39
CA TYR A 33 -3.79 7.90 11.99
C TYR A 33 -3.40 8.52 10.63
N GLN A 34 -2.11 8.84 10.45
CA GLN A 34 -1.61 9.38 9.18
C GLN A 34 -1.77 8.39 8.03
N VAL A 35 -1.50 7.10 8.27
CA VAL A 35 -1.64 6.05 7.25
C VAL A 35 -3.10 5.87 6.85
N HIS A 36 -4.01 5.83 7.82
CA HIS A 36 -5.45 5.77 7.56
C HIS A 36 -5.94 7.01 6.80
N GLN A 37 -5.50 8.21 7.18
CA GLN A 37 -5.85 9.44 6.47
C GLN A 37 -5.38 9.39 5.00
N PHE A 38 -4.15 8.94 4.76
CA PHE A 38 -3.61 8.76 3.41
C PHE A 38 -4.46 7.77 2.59
N VAL A 39 -4.74 6.58 3.14
CA VAL A 39 -5.55 5.57 2.46
C VAL A 39 -6.97 6.07 2.19
N GLY A 40 -7.61 6.70 3.18
CA GLY A 40 -8.94 7.29 3.05
C GLY A 40 -9.00 8.35 1.95
N GLU A 41 -8.00 9.24 1.89
CA GLU A 41 -7.86 10.23 0.82
C GLU A 41 -7.74 9.56 -0.55
N MET A 42 -6.91 8.52 -0.67
CA MET A 42 -6.74 7.76 -1.91
C MET A 42 -8.04 7.10 -2.36
N LEU A 43 -8.73 6.40 -1.47
CA LEU A 43 -9.99 5.71 -1.79
C LEU A 43 -11.12 6.68 -2.14
N GLN A 44 -11.14 7.87 -1.53
CA GLN A 44 -12.16 8.89 -1.79
C GLN A 44 -11.91 9.69 -3.07
N ASN A 45 -10.64 10.00 -3.37
CA ASN A 45 -10.27 10.99 -4.38
C ASN A 45 -9.37 10.44 -5.50
N MET A 46 -9.35 9.12 -5.70
CA MET A 46 -8.42 8.46 -6.63
C MET A 46 -8.42 9.07 -8.04
N GLU A 47 -9.60 9.31 -8.62
CA GLU A 47 -9.70 9.84 -9.98
C GLU A 47 -9.23 11.31 -10.06
N GLN A 48 -9.57 12.13 -9.06
CA GLN A 48 -9.09 13.51 -8.98
C GLN A 48 -7.57 13.58 -8.80
N LEU A 49 -6.99 12.66 -8.01
CA LEU A 49 -5.55 12.57 -7.79
C LEU A 49 -4.81 12.11 -9.05
N LYS A 50 -5.35 11.13 -9.78
CA LYS A 50 -4.81 10.72 -11.10
C LYS A 50 -4.83 11.86 -12.10
N ASP A 51 -5.95 12.59 -12.17
CA ASP A 51 -6.10 13.77 -13.02
C ASP A 51 -5.08 14.86 -12.69
N ALA A 52 -4.91 15.18 -11.40
CA ALA A 52 -3.92 16.14 -10.94
C ALA A 52 -2.48 15.68 -11.28
N ALA A 53 -2.17 14.40 -11.06
CA ALA A 53 -0.88 13.81 -11.42
C ALA A 53 -0.59 13.91 -12.93
N GLY A 54 -1.62 13.69 -13.76
CA GLY A 54 -1.57 13.86 -15.22
C GLY A 54 -1.33 15.31 -15.64
N ARG A 55 -1.83 16.29 -14.87
CA ARG A 55 -1.56 17.73 -15.06
C ARG A 55 -0.23 18.21 -14.48
N GLY A 56 0.58 17.33 -13.90
CA GLY A 56 1.92 17.64 -13.42
C GLY A 56 2.03 17.92 -11.91
N ASP A 57 0.97 17.70 -11.14
CA ASP A 57 1.06 17.75 -9.67
C ASP A 57 1.93 16.59 -9.17
N ARG A 58 3.09 16.94 -8.61
CA ARG A 58 4.08 15.96 -8.14
C ARG A 58 3.64 15.26 -6.86
N SER A 59 2.89 15.94 -6.00
CA SER A 59 2.38 15.35 -4.75
C SER A 59 1.32 14.32 -5.08
N ALA A 60 0.35 14.68 -5.93
CA ALA A 60 -0.67 13.75 -6.38
C ALA A 60 -0.05 12.53 -7.09
N ARG A 61 0.98 12.75 -7.92
CA ARG A 61 1.71 11.65 -8.57
C ARG A 61 2.35 10.70 -7.55
N ALA A 62 3.10 11.22 -6.58
CA ALA A 62 3.73 10.40 -5.56
C ALA A 62 2.72 9.60 -4.72
N LYS A 63 1.55 10.19 -4.40
CA LYS A 63 0.47 9.48 -3.70
C LYS A 63 -0.11 8.34 -4.53
N VAL A 64 -0.39 8.59 -5.81
CA VAL A 64 -0.89 7.56 -6.75
C VAL A 64 0.12 6.44 -6.96
N GLU A 65 1.41 6.78 -7.11
CA GLU A 65 2.50 5.81 -7.25
C GLU A 65 2.65 4.96 -5.98
N LEU A 66 2.67 5.57 -4.80
CA LEU A 66 2.72 4.88 -3.50
C LEU A 66 1.56 3.88 -3.34
N PHE A 67 0.33 4.35 -3.57
CA PHE A 67 -0.85 3.49 -3.48
C PHE A 67 -0.84 2.37 -4.52
N GLY A 68 -0.39 2.66 -5.74
CA GLY A 68 -0.21 1.67 -6.80
C GLY A 68 0.78 0.58 -6.43
N MET A 69 1.92 0.94 -5.84
CA MET A 69 2.92 -0.01 -5.35
C MET A 69 2.37 -0.87 -4.21
N ALA A 70 1.62 -0.30 -3.26
CA ALA A 70 0.97 -1.06 -2.20
C ALA A 70 -0.05 -2.08 -2.77
N VAL A 71 -0.82 -1.71 -3.79
CA VAL A 71 -1.73 -2.63 -4.50
C VAL A 71 -0.97 -3.74 -5.22
N LEU A 72 0.17 -3.43 -5.84
CA LEU A 72 1.01 -4.44 -6.48
C LEU A 72 1.59 -5.43 -5.46
N MET A 73 2.07 -4.92 -4.32
CA MET A 73 2.55 -5.74 -3.19
C MET A 73 1.44 -6.64 -2.66
N HIS A 74 0.22 -6.12 -2.51
CA HIS A 74 -0.94 -6.92 -2.13
C HIS A 74 -1.21 -8.06 -3.13
N LYS A 75 -1.28 -7.75 -4.43
CA LYS A 75 -1.50 -8.77 -5.48
C LYS A 75 -0.41 -9.85 -5.49
N ALA A 76 0.84 -9.46 -5.29
CA ALA A 76 1.96 -10.40 -5.21
C ALA A 76 1.80 -11.35 -4.02
N ASN A 77 1.45 -10.82 -2.84
CA ASN A 77 1.24 -11.61 -1.64
C ASN A 77 -0.01 -12.52 -1.73
N VAL A 78 -1.12 -12.03 -2.30
CA VAL A 78 -2.31 -12.88 -2.55
C VAL A 78 -1.95 -14.06 -3.47
N LYS A 79 -1.11 -13.83 -4.49
CA LYS A 79 -0.68 -14.89 -5.40
C LYS A 79 0.23 -15.91 -4.71
N ALA A 80 1.09 -15.47 -3.79
CA ALA A 80 2.04 -16.33 -3.10
C ALA A 80 1.42 -17.11 -1.91
N PHE A 81 0.55 -16.45 -1.13
CA PHE A 81 0.08 -16.94 0.16
C PHE A 81 -1.45 -17.08 0.25
N GLY A 82 -2.17 -16.72 -0.82
CA GLY A 82 -3.64 -16.75 -0.86
C GLY A 82 -4.31 -15.48 -0.32
N PRO A 83 -5.64 -15.35 -0.49
CA PRO A 83 -6.38 -14.14 -0.09
C PRO A 83 -6.39 -13.88 1.42
N GLY A 84 -6.17 -14.92 2.25
CA GLY A 84 -6.09 -14.81 3.70
C GLY A 84 -4.71 -14.38 4.24
N TYR A 85 -3.75 -14.01 3.38
CA TYR A 85 -2.39 -13.68 3.82
C TYR A 85 -2.34 -12.51 4.82
N ILE A 86 -3.32 -11.61 4.77
CA ILE A 86 -3.39 -10.44 5.66
C ILE A 86 -3.43 -10.85 7.14
N ALA A 87 -4.03 -11.99 7.47
CA ALA A 87 -4.08 -12.53 8.84
C ALA A 87 -2.69 -12.96 9.37
N ASN A 88 -1.72 -13.14 8.46
CA ASN A 88 -0.35 -13.55 8.77
C ASN A 88 0.67 -12.50 8.32
N ILE A 89 0.23 -11.27 7.99
CA ILE A 89 1.08 -10.24 7.38
C ILE A 89 2.29 -9.87 8.25
N ASP A 90 2.13 -9.90 9.57
CA ASP A 90 3.20 -9.62 10.55
C ASP A 90 4.27 -10.71 10.61
N VAL A 91 3.99 -11.90 10.05
CA VAL A 91 4.96 -13.00 9.90
C VAL A 91 5.68 -12.92 8.55
N LEU A 92 5.03 -12.32 7.55
CA LEU A 92 5.53 -12.22 6.17
C LEU A 92 6.47 -11.03 5.94
N ALA A 93 6.33 -9.98 6.75
CA ALA A 93 7.18 -8.81 6.70
C ALA A 93 7.94 -8.62 8.01
N LYS A 94 9.04 -7.88 7.97
CA LYS A 94 9.62 -7.36 9.22
C LYS A 94 8.61 -6.44 9.89
N GLN A 95 8.57 -6.46 11.23
CA GLN A 95 7.88 -5.45 12.02
C GLN A 95 8.32 -4.06 11.53
N GLU A 96 7.38 -3.11 11.44
CA GLU A 96 7.59 -1.72 11.01
C GLU A 96 7.70 -1.45 9.50
N SER A 97 7.52 -2.44 8.62
CA SER A 97 7.55 -2.18 7.17
C SER A 97 6.40 -1.27 6.71
N ALA A 98 6.73 -0.22 5.96
CA ALA A 98 5.78 0.80 5.51
C ALA A 98 4.61 0.22 4.70
N TRP A 99 4.89 -0.79 3.86
CA TRP A 99 3.86 -1.42 3.04
C TRP A 99 2.83 -2.19 3.86
N VAL A 100 3.22 -2.78 5.01
CA VAL A 100 2.31 -3.51 5.89
C VAL A 100 1.34 -2.55 6.55
N ALA A 101 1.82 -1.41 7.04
CA ALA A 101 0.98 -0.37 7.62
C ALA A 101 -0.08 0.09 6.60
N ILE A 102 0.34 0.39 5.37
CA ILE A 102 -0.56 0.80 4.29
C ILE A 102 -1.55 -0.32 3.94
N ALA A 103 -1.09 -1.57 3.81
CA ALA A 103 -1.96 -2.70 3.48
C ALA A 103 -3.02 -2.96 4.56
N LYS A 104 -2.65 -2.86 5.85
CA LYS A 104 -3.59 -2.98 6.98
C LYS A 104 -4.64 -1.87 6.95
N ALA A 105 -4.23 -0.62 6.75
CA ALA A 105 -5.14 0.51 6.64
C ALA A 105 -6.09 0.37 5.43
N MET A 106 -5.59 -0.06 4.26
CA MET A 106 -6.41 -0.36 3.08
C MET A 106 -7.48 -1.41 3.37
N TRP A 107 -7.09 -2.50 4.03
CA TRP A 107 -8.03 -3.56 4.38
C TRP A 107 -9.12 -3.07 5.34
N SER A 108 -8.72 -2.36 6.40
CA SER A 108 -9.66 -1.80 7.38
C SER A 108 -10.63 -0.80 6.77
N GLU A 109 -10.17 0.10 5.89
CA GLU A 109 -11.03 1.07 5.20
C GLU A 109 -12.01 0.40 4.23
N ILE A 110 -11.58 -0.64 3.53
CA ILE A 110 -12.45 -1.39 2.61
C ILE A 110 -13.49 -2.22 3.38
N GLU A 111 -13.09 -2.90 4.46
CA GLU A 111 -14.02 -3.63 5.32
C GLU A 111 -15.04 -2.68 5.97
N GLY A 112 -14.60 -1.54 6.51
CA GLY A 112 -15.49 -0.53 7.07
C GLY A 112 -16.53 -0.03 6.06
N ARG A 113 -16.10 0.23 4.82
CA ARG A 113 -17.02 0.64 3.73
C ARG A 113 -17.98 -0.45 3.30
N ASN A 114 -17.62 -1.73 3.44
CA ASN A 114 -18.53 -2.82 3.16
C ASN A 114 -19.59 -2.97 4.26
N LEU A 115 -19.22 -2.73 5.52
CA LEU A 115 -20.16 -2.73 6.66
C LEU A 115 -21.15 -1.57 6.61
N ASP A 116 -20.76 -0.40 6.09
CA ASP A 116 -21.64 0.76 5.93
C ASP A 116 -22.66 0.62 4.76
N ASN A 117 -22.53 -0.43 3.94
CA ASN A 117 -23.39 -0.70 2.78
C ASN A 117 -24.36 -1.89 2.99
N GLU A 118 -24.41 -2.47 4.19
CA GLU A 118 -25.39 -3.50 4.61
C GLU A 118 -26.48 -2.91 5.54
#